data_AF-A0A514WWI3-F1
#
_entry.id   AF-A0A514WWI3-F1
#
_cell.length_a   1.000
_cell.length_b   1.000
_cell.length_c   1.000
_cell.angle_alpha   90.00
_cell.angle_beta   90.00
_cell.angle_gamma   90.00
#
_symmetry.space_group_name_H-M   'P 1'
#
loop_
_entity.id
_entity.type
_entity.pdbx_description
1 polymer ?
#
loop_
_entity_poly.entity_id
_entity_poly.type
_entity_poly.pdbx_seq_one_letter_code
_entity_poly.pdbx_strand_id
1 'polypeptide(L)'
;MAVPALKEASAAIEEAKKKEESAFFDVGVDRSEMGRPESLRYSILTWVLEERYDRAIEELKDFLDKPSEYPNFKNKVTRYIHHSIDLIYAIKAKRSFPGINSLTRAKQQELREKFKEHYKELQYILKVVEKIQGDLRVADVRSTIYVVRALWLATVGIIILGFWLDIVNGLMKTSIVVFDDGFGKLANWLAERIGF
;
A
#
# COMPACT_ATOMS: atom_id res chain seq x y z
N MET A 1 -43.05 23.90 -38.35
CA MET A 1 -42.06 24.33 -37.34
C MET A 1 -42.54 23.96 -35.93
N ALA A 2 -42.74 22.68 -35.62
CA ALA A 2 -43.25 22.22 -34.32
C ALA A 2 -42.42 21.01 -33.84
N VAL A 3 -41.25 21.27 -33.27
CA VAL A 3 -40.34 20.21 -32.78
C VAL A 3 -39.62 20.52 -31.44
N PRO A 4 -39.44 21.77 -30.95
CA PRO A 4 -38.64 21.97 -29.73
C PRO A 4 -39.34 21.49 -28.44
N ALA A 5 -40.64 21.75 -28.28
CA ALA A 5 -41.37 21.41 -27.04
C ALA A 5 -41.52 19.90 -26.78
N LEU A 6 -41.65 19.08 -27.83
CA LEU A 6 -41.70 17.61 -27.70
C LEU A 6 -40.33 17.04 -27.31
N LYS A 7 -39.24 17.67 -27.77
CA LYS A 7 -37.86 17.26 -27.47
C LYS A 7 -37.49 17.56 -26.02
N GLU A 8 -37.90 18.72 -25.52
CA GLU A 8 -37.74 19.11 -24.10
C GLU A 8 -38.58 18.23 -23.17
N ALA A 9 -39.82 17.91 -23.54
CA ALA A 9 -40.67 17.00 -22.78
C ALA A 9 -40.10 15.57 -22.74
N SER A 10 -39.56 15.05 -23.86
CA SER A 10 -38.92 13.73 -23.87
C SER A 10 -37.64 13.66 -23.02
N ALA A 11 -36.85 14.74 -23.01
CA ALA A 11 -35.63 14.81 -22.21
C ALA A 11 -35.93 14.86 -20.70
N ALA A 12 -36.96 15.63 -20.30
CA ALA A 12 -37.39 15.69 -18.90
C ALA A 12 -37.93 14.34 -18.39
N ILE A 13 -38.60 13.57 -19.25
CA ILE A 13 -39.09 12.22 -18.92
C ILE A 13 -37.93 11.22 -18.78
N GLU A 14 -36.89 11.32 -19.62
CA GLU A 14 -35.68 10.51 -19.48
C GLU A 14 -34.90 10.84 -18.20
N GLU A 15 -34.78 12.12 -17.84
CA GLU A 15 -34.13 12.52 -16.58
C GLU A 15 -34.91 12.04 -15.34
N ALA A 16 -36.24 12.10 -15.37
CA ALA A 16 -37.09 11.59 -14.30
C ALA A 16 -36.95 10.06 -14.15
N LYS A 17 -36.93 9.32 -15.28
CA LYS A 17 -36.69 7.86 -15.27
C LYS A 17 -35.30 7.52 -14.74
N LYS A 18 -34.26 8.24 -15.13
CA LYS A 18 -32.91 8.07 -14.58
C LYS A 18 -32.86 8.31 -13.08
N LYS A 19 -33.58 9.32 -12.58
CA LYS A 19 -33.68 9.57 -11.13
C LYS A 19 -34.37 8.42 -10.39
N GLU A 20 -35.50 7.92 -10.88
CA GLU A 20 -36.18 6.77 -10.26
C GLU A 20 -35.34 5.49 -10.31
N GLU A 21 -34.69 5.21 -11.44
CA GLU A 21 -33.78 4.06 -11.58
C GLU A 21 -32.56 4.19 -10.65
N SER A 22 -31.98 5.39 -10.52
CA SER A 22 -30.88 5.64 -9.59
C SER A 22 -31.28 5.45 -8.12
N ALA A 23 -32.51 5.83 -7.74
CA ALA A 23 -33.05 5.59 -6.41
C ALA A 23 -33.36 4.11 -6.16
N PHE A 24 -33.76 3.36 -7.20
CA PHE A 24 -33.99 1.92 -7.12
C PHE A 24 -32.70 1.14 -6.83
N PHE A 25 -31.58 1.56 -7.43
CA PHE A 25 -30.25 1.00 -7.19
C PHE A 25 -29.51 1.66 -6.04
N ASP A 26 -30.16 2.47 -5.20
CA ASP A 26 -29.54 2.99 -3.98
C ASP A 26 -29.17 1.80 -3.09
N VAL A 27 -27.88 1.48 -3.13
CA VAL A 27 -27.24 0.52 -2.25
C VAL A 27 -26.93 1.35 -1.04
N GLY A 28 -27.49 1.00 0.12
CA GLY A 28 -27.08 1.57 1.41
C GLY A 28 -25.62 1.22 1.68
N VAL A 29 -24.70 1.87 0.95
CA VAL A 29 -23.26 1.71 1.07
C VAL A 29 -22.86 2.50 2.29
N ASP A 30 -22.32 1.80 3.28
CA ASP A 30 -21.72 2.47 4.42
C ASP A 30 -20.55 3.33 3.94
N ARG A 31 -20.64 4.64 4.17
CA ARG A 31 -19.58 5.58 3.78
C ARG A 31 -18.24 5.27 4.46
N SER A 32 -18.26 4.60 5.61
CA SER A 32 -17.07 4.12 6.32
C SER A 32 -16.31 3.05 5.51
N GLU A 33 -17.01 2.35 4.64
CA GLU A 33 -16.55 1.18 3.91
C GLU A 33 -15.89 1.54 2.56
N MET A 34 -16.12 2.77 2.09
CA MET A 34 -15.52 3.34 0.88
C MET A 34 -14.03 3.69 1.03
N GLY A 35 -13.51 3.78 2.26
CA GLY A 35 -12.11 4.10 2.51
C GLY A 35 -11.86 5.58 2.81
N ARG A 36 -10.60 6.00 2.68
CA ARG A 36 -10.21 7.40 2.92
C ARG A 36 -10.56 8.22 1.68
N PRO A 37 -10.99 9.50 1.80
CA PRO A 37 -11.37 10.32 0.65
C PRO A 37 -10.31 10.42 -0.45
N GLU A 38 -9.03 10.38 -0.06
CA GLU A 38 -7.88 10.46 -0.98
C GLU A 38 -7.45 9.10 -1.55
N SER A 39 -8.16 8.02 -1.25
CA SER A 39 -7.77 6.67 -1.64
C SER A 39 -8.38 6.26 -2.97
N LEU A 40 -7.63 5.47 -3.76
CA LEU A 40 -8.09 4.95 -5.05
C LEU A 40 -9.45 4.26 -4.92
N ARG A 41 -9.64 3.49 -3.84
CA ARG A 41 -10.91 2.82 -3.57
C ARG A 41 -12.08 3.81 -3.47
N TYR A 42 -11.89 4.93 -2.76
CA TYR A 42 -12.94 5.93 -2.59
C TYR A 42 -13.30 6.58 -3.91
N SER A 43 -12.31 6.99 -4.72
CA SER A 43 -12.54 7.60 -6.04
C SER A 43 -13.33 6.66 -6.95
N ILE A 44 -12.85 5.42 -7.11
CA ILE A 44 -13.46 4.44 -8.01
C ILE A 44 -14.89 4.08 -7.58
N LEU A 45 -15.12 3.82 -6.29
CA LEU A 45 -16.45 3.49 -5.80
C LEU A 45 -17.41 4.66 -5.96
N THR A 46 -16.96 5.90 -5.70
CA THR A 46 -17.75 7.11 -5.94
C THR A 46 -18.13 7.25 -7.42
N TRP A 47 -17.17 7.08 -8.35
CA TRP A 47 -17.46 7.12 -9.78
C TRP A 47 -18.45 6.06 -10.25
N VAL A 48 -18.38 4.85 -9.69
CA VAL A 48 -19.32 3.77 -10.00
C VAL A 48 -20.73 4.09 -9.46
N LEU A 49 -20.84 4.73 -8.29
CA LEU A 49 -22.13 5.17 -7.76
C LEU A 49 -22.75 6.30 -8.59
N GLU A 50 -21.93 7.27 -9.01
CA GLU A 50 -22.29 8.39 -9.90
C GLU A 50 -22.51 7.99 -11.37
N GLU A 51 -22.47 6.69 -11.70
CA GLU A 51 -22.63 6.16 -13.07
C GLU A 51 -21.55 6.63 -14.07
N ARG A 52 -20.43 7.14 -13.57
CA ARG A 52 -19.27 7.57 -14.37
C ARG A 52 -18.29 6.41 -14.58
N TYR A 53 -18.79 5.30 -15.12
CA TYR A 53 -18.02 4.06 -15.30
C TYR A 53 -16.77 4.24 -16.16
N ASP A 54 -16.86 5.05 -17.22
CA ASP A 54 -15.76 5.23 -18.16
C ASP A 54 -14.57 5.94 -17.47
N ARG A 55 -14.84 6.93 -16.61
CA ARG A 55 -13.82 7.57 -15.77
C ARG A 55 -13.21 6.61 -14.75
N ALA A 56 -14.03 5.78 -14.13
CA ALA A 56 -13.53 4.78 -13.18
C ALA A 56 -12.55 3.79 -13.86
N ILE A 57 -12.87 3.37 -15.09
CA ILE A 57 -12.00 2.49 -15.87
C ILE A 57 -10.70 3.20 -16.29
N GLU A 58 -10.80 4.45 -16.72
CA GLU A 58 -9.64 5.27 -17.08
C GLU A 58 -8.72 5.47 -15.88
N GLU A 59 -9.26 5.84 -14.71
CA GLU A 59 -8.46 6.00 -13.48
C GLU A 59 -7.78 4.71 -13.03
N LEU A 60 -8.41 3.55 -13.22
CA LEU A 60 -7.79 2.24 -12.96
C LEU A 60 -6.65 1.92 -13.95
N LYS A 61 -6.79 2.29 -15.22
CA LYS A 61 -5.73 2.13 -16.24
C LYS A 61 -4.57 3.06 -15.95
N ASP A 62 -4.86 4.33 -15.69
CA ASP A 62 -3.86 5.34 -15.31
C ASP A 62 -3.09 4.92 -14.06
N PHE A 63 -3.77 4.31 -13.08
CA PHE A 63 -3.13 3.78 -11.89
C PHE A 63 -2.13 2.65 -12.21
N LEU A 64 -2.43 1.82 -13.20
CA LEU A 64 -1.55 0.73 -13.64
C LEU A 64 -0.37 1.22 -14.50
N ASP A 65 -0.56 2.32 -15.22
CA ASP A 65 0.45 2.92 -16.08
C ASP A 65 1.40 3.86 -15.33
N LYS A 66 0.96 4.43 -14.21
CA LYS A 66 1.84 5.19 -13.31
C LYS A 66 3.05 4.35 -12.90
N PRO A 67 4.28 4.87 -13.08
CA PRO A 67 5.48 4.16 -12.64
C PRO A 67 5.43 4.03 -11.11
N SER A 68 5.55 2.78 -10.64
CA SER A 68 5.61 2.48 -9.22
C SER A 68 7.06 2.47 -8.76
N GLU A 69 7.31 3.05 -7.58
CA GLU A 69 8.61 3.01 -6.87
C GLU A 69 9.04 1.57 -6.54
N TYR A 70 8.10 0.64 -6.45
CA TYR A 70 8.34 -0.74 -6.05
C TYR A 70 8.49 -1.70 -7.26
N PRO A 71 9.61 -2.45 -7.39
CA PRO A 71 9.96 -3.26 -8.58
C PRO A 71 8.99 -4.39 -8.96
N ASN A 72 8.03 -4.76 -8.10
CA ASN A 72 7.11 -5.88 -8.32
C ASN A 72 5.63 -5.50 -8.14
N PHE A 73 5.33 -4.24 -7.88
CA PHE A 73 3.97 -3.80 -7.58
C PHE A 73 3.02 -3.99 -8.76
N LYS A 74 3.44 -3.53 -9.95
CA LYS A 74 2.64 -3.62 -11.18
C LYS A 74 2.22 -5.06 -11.45
N ASN A 75 3.15 -6.00 -11.40
CA ASN A 75 2.87 -7.43 -11.64
C ASN A 75 1.86 -8.01 -10.63
N LYS A 76 1.97 -7.64 -9.35
CA LYS A 76 1.05 -8.12 -8.30
C LYS A 76 -0.35 -7.54 -8.43
N VAL A 77 -0.46 -6.28 -8.86
CA VAL A 77 -1.72 -5.53 -8.86
C VAL A 77 -2.48 -5.64 -10.17
N THR A 78 -1.79 -5.90 -11.29
CA THR A 78 -2.39 -5.99 -12.64
C THR A 78 -3.62 -6.90 -12.69
N ARG A 79 -3.53 -8.11 -12.12
CA ARG A 79 -4.66 -9.06 -12.10
C ARG A 79 -5.88 -8.49 -11.37
N TYR A 80 -5.67 -7.82 -10.24
CA TYR A 80 -6.75 -7.24 -9.45
C TYR A 80 -7.39 -6.04 -10.14
N ILE A 81 -6.58 -5.23 -10.83
CA ILE A 81 -7.06 -4.08 -11.60
C ILE A 81 -7.89 -4.53 -12.80
N HIS A 82 -7.42 -5.52 -13.58
CA HIS A 82 -8.19 -6.07 -14.68
C HIS A 82 -9.52 -6.67 -14.19
N HIS A 83 -9.49 -7.45 -13.10
CA HIS A 83 -10.71 -7.97 -12.49
C HIS A 83 -11.66 -6.85 -12.01
N SER A 84 -11.12 -5.75 -11.48
CA SER A 84 -11.93 -4.58 -11.09
C SER A 84 -12.59 -3.92 -12.30
N ILE A 85 -11.89 -3.81 -13.44
CA ILE A 85 -12.44 -3.30 -14.70
C ILE A 85 -13.59 -4.21 -15.19
N ASP A 86 -13.40 -5.53 -15.15
CA ASP A 86 -14.45 -6.49 -15.54
C ASP A 86 -15.69 -6.38 -14.65
N LEU A 87 -15.50 -6.19 -13.34
CA LEU A 87 -16.59 -5.93 -12.39
C LEU A 87 -17.32 -4.62 -12.72
N ILE A 88 -16.62 -3.56 -13.10
CA ILE A 88 -17.24 -2.29 -13.50
C ILE A 88 -18.07 -2.46 -14.79
N TYR A 89 -17.57 -3.19 -15.79
CA TYR A 89 -18.35 -3.50 -16.99
C TYR A 89 -19.58 -4.34 -16.67
N ALA A 90 -19.44 -5.33 -15.79
CA ALA A 90 -20.56 -6.11 -15.30
C ALA A 90 -21.59 -5.18 -14.64
N ILE A 91 -21.18 -4.32 -13.71
CA ILE A 91 -22.06 -3.38 -13.02
C ILE A 91 -22.79 -2.46 -14.01
N LYS A 92 -22.07 -1.87 -14.97
CA LYS A 92 -22.63 -1.03 -16.03
C LYS A 92 -23.73 -1.76 -16.78
N ALA A 93 -23.48 -2.99 -17.23
CA ALA A 93 -24.44 -3.79 -17.99
C ALA A 93 -25.71 -4.16 -17.19
N LYS A 94 -25.60 -4.38 -15.86
CA LYS A 94 -26.78 -4.72 -15.03
C LYS A 94 -27.59 -3.48 -14.67
N ARG A 95 -26.94 -2.32 -14.48
CA ARG A 95 -27.61 -1.06 -14.10
C ARG A 95 -28.24 -0.36 -15.30
N SER A 96 -27.61 -0.40 -16.49
CA SER A 96 -28.15 0.16 -17.73
C SER A 96 -28.93 -0.86 -18.56
N PHE A 97 -29.59 -1.83 -17.93
CA PHE A 97 -30.30 -2.88 -18.66
C PHE A 97 -31.53 -2.28 -19.37
N PRO A 98 -31.63 -2.39 -20.70
CA PRO A 98 -32.72 -1.76 -21.45
C PRO A 98 -34.05 -2.39 -21.06
N GLY A 99 -35.03 -1.55 -20.70
CA GLY A 99 -36.36 -2.03 -20.34
C GLY A 99 -36.46 -2.67 -18.95
N ILE A 100 -35.63 -2.26 -17.98
CA ILE A 100 -35.77 -2.67 -16.57
C ILE A 100 -37.22 -2.57 -16.07
N ASN A 101 -37.91 -1.49 -16.41
CA ASN A 101 -39.30 -1.24 -15.99
C ASN A 101 -40.33 -2.19 -16.64
N SER A 102 -39.95 -2.89 -17.71
CA SER A 102 -40.79 -3.91 -18.36
C SER A 102 -40.62 -5.31 -17.76
N LEU A 103 -39.62 -5.50 -16.90
CA LEU A 103 -39.37 -6.78 -16.23
C LEU A 103 -40.28 -6.98 -15.02
N THR A 104 -40.48 -8.24 -14.64
CA THR A 104 -41.18 -8.59 -13.39
C THR A 104 -40.38 -8.11 -12.18
N ARG A 105 -41.06 -7.78 -11.08
CA ARG A 105 -40.41 -7.37 -9.81
C ARG A 105 -39.37 -8.38 -9.33
N ALA A 106 -39.62 -9.67 -9.52
CA ALA A 106 -38.67 -10.73 -9.16
C ALA A 106 -37.34 -10.59 -9.94
N LYS A 107 -37.40 -10.30 -11.25
CA LYS A 107 -36.19 -10.16 -12.06
C LYS A 107 -35.45 -8.84 -11.79
N GLN A 108 -36.19 -7.77 -11.49
CA GLN A 108 -35.61 -6.50 -11.03
C GLN A 108 -34.85 -6.68 -9.70
N GLN A 109 -35.41 -7.46 -8.77
CA GLN A 109 -34.76 -7.79 -7.51
C GLN A 109 -33.49 -8.63 -7.72
N GLU A 110 -33.51 -9.62 -8.60
CA GLU A 110 -32.33 -10.43 -8.95
C GLU A 110 -31.21 -9.55 -9.53
N LEU A 111 -31.54 -8.65 -10.45
CA LEU A 111 -30.57 -7.67 -11.00
C LEU A 111 -29.97 -6.79 -9.91
N ARG A 112 -30.79 -6.33 -8.96
CA ARG A 112 -30.35 -5.52 -7.82
C ARG A 112 -29.42 -6.29 -6.89
N GLU A 113 -29.70 -7.56 -6.62
CA GLU A 113 -28.84 -8.42 -5.80
C GLU A 113 -27.50 -8.68 -6.47
N LYS A 114 -27.51 -8.96 -7.79
CA LYS A 114 -26.28 -9.13 -8.58
C LYS A 114 -25.45 -7.86 -8.66
N PHE A 115 -26.10 -6.70 -8.78
CA PHE A 115 -25.43 -5.41 -8.68
C PHE A 115 -24.71 -5.25 -7.33
N LYS A 116 -25.41 -5.53 -6.22
CA LYS A 116 -24.84 -5.46 -4.86
C LYS A 116 -23.68 -6.43 -4.67
N GLU A 117 -23.78 -7.63 -5.21
CA GLU A 117 -22.72 -8.65 -5.16
C GLU A 117 -21.45 -8.15 -5.87
N HIS A 118 -21.57 -7.71 -7.13
CA HIS A 118 -20.43 -7.19 -7.89
C HIS A 118 -19.84 -5.92 -7.27
N TYR A 119 -20.67 -5.04 -6.70
CA TYR A 119 -20.20 -3.83 -6.03
C TYR A 119 -19.40 -4.15 -4.76
N LYS A 120 -19.87 -5.08 -3.93
CA LYS A 120 -19.13 -5.55 -2.74
C LYS A 120 -17.84 -6.26 -3.12
N GLU A 121 -17.86 -7.05 -4.21
CA GLU A 121 -16.65 -7.68 -4.72
C GLU A 121 -15.63 -6.65 -5.19
N LEU A 122 -16.07 -5.62 -5.94
CA LEU A 122 -15.21 -4.52 -6.38
C LEU A 122 -14.57 -3.82 -5.18
N GLN A 123 -15.36 -3.50 -4.16
CA GLN A 123 -14.87 -2.90 -2.92
C GLN A 123 -13.81 -3.77 -2.22
N TYR A 124 -14.03 -5.09 -2.15
CA TYR A 124 -13.07 -6.02 -1.57
C TYR A 124 -11.76 -6.04 -2.36
N ILE A 125 -11.84 -6.12 -3.68
CA ILE A 125 -10.64 -6.18 -4.55
C ILE A 125 -9.84 -4.88 -4.45
N LEU A 126 -10.49 -3.72 -4.47
CA LEU A 126 -9.83 -2.42 -4.27
C LEU A 126 -9.15 -2.32 -2.89
N LYS A 127 -9.77 -2.88 -1.84
CA LYS A 127 -9.16 -2.97 -0.51
C LYS A 127 -7.91 -3.86 -0.50
N VAL A 128 -7.90 -4.95 -1.27
CA VAL A 128 -6.72 -5.80 -1.44
C VAL A 128 -5.59 -5.04 -2.16
N VAL A 129 -5.91 -4.26 -3.19
CA VAL A 129 -4.92 -3.41 -3.89
C VAL A 129 -4.28 -2.40 -2.93
N GLU A 130 -5.09 -1.69 -2.12
CA GLU A 130 -4.59 -0.77 -1.10
C GLU A 130 -3.70 -1.47 -0.07
N LYS A 131 -4.09 -2.67 0.36
CA LYS A 131 -3.30 -3.47 1.30
C LYS A 131 -1.93 -3.84 0.72
N ILE A 132 -1.88 -4.28 -0.55
CA ILE A 132 -0.61 -4.59 -1.23
C ILE A 132 0.31 -3.38 -1.26
N GLN A 133 -0.23 -2.18 -1.55
CA GLN A 133 0.54 -0.94 -1.54
C GLN A 133 1.06 -0.61 -0.14
N GLY A 134 0.22 -0.78 0.90
CA GLY A 134 0.61 -0.58 2.28
C GLY A 134 1.71 -1.54 2.74
N ASP A 135 1.59 -2.82 2.39
CA ASP A 135 2.55 -3.86 2.77
C ASP A 135 3.94 -3.61 2.15
N LEU A 136 3.99 -3.15 0.89
CA LEU A 136 5.25 -2.78 0.23
C LEU A 136 5.92 -1.58 0.90
N ARG A 137 5.15 -0.55 1.24
CA ARG A 137 5.66 0.63 1.96
C ARG A 137 6.24 0.25 3.32
N VAL A 138 5.58 -0.66 4.05
CA VAL A 138 6.08 -1.16 5.34
C VAL A 138 7.35 -2.00 5.17
N ALA A 139 7.43 -2.80 4.11
CA ALA A 139 8.61 -3.61 3.81
C ALA A 139 9.85 -2.74 3.58
N ASP A 140 9.71 -1.64 2.86
CA ASP A 140 10.80 -0.70 2.56
C ASP A 140 11.28 0.10 3.79
N VAL A 141 10.34 0.49 4.65
CA VAL A 141 10.70 1.08 5.96
C VAL A 141 11.46 0.06 6.81
N ARG A 142 11.05 -1.21 6.79
CA ARG A 142 11.69 -2.27 7.58
C ARG A 142 13.11 -2.56 7.09
N SER A 143 13.35 -2.63 5.79
CA SER A 143 14.69 -2.82 5.23
C SER A 143 15.61 -1.66 5.63
N THR A 144 15.12 -0.42 5.56
CA THR A 144 15.86 0.77 6.00
C THR A 144 16.25 0.69 7.48
N ILE A 145 15.33 0.26 8.35
CA ILE A 145 15.61 0.05 9.79
C ILE A 145 16.74 -0.96 9.99
N TYR A 146 16.78 -2.06 9.23
CA TYR A 146 17.85 -3.04 9.34
C TYR A 146 19.20 -2.47 8.92
N VAL A 147 19.24 -1.67 7.85
CA VAL A 147 20.48 -1.00 7.40
C VAL A 147 20.98 -0.03 8.46
N VAL A 148 20.10 0.79 9.04
CA VAL A 148 20.47 1.74 10.12
C VAL A 148 20.99 1.00 11.36
N ARG A 149 20.35 -0.12 11.74
CA ARG A 149 20.83 -0.96 12.85
C ARG A 149 22.19 -1.56 12.55
N ALA A 150 22.41 -2.06 11.34
CA ALA A 150 23.70 -2.60 10.92
C ALA A 150 24.80 -1.51 10.94
N LEU A 151 24.50 -0.30 10.47
CA LEU A 151 25.40 0.85 10.51
C LEU A 151 25.78 1.22 11.95
N TRP A 152 24.80 1.26 12.85
CA TRP A 152 25.04 1.53 14.27
C TRP A 152 25.94 0.47 14.91
N LEU A 153 25.64 -0.81 14.70
CA LEU A 153 26.45 -1.92 15.22
C LEU A 153 27.86 -1.93 14.64
N ALA A 154 28.02 -1.63 13.34
CA ALA A 154 29.34 -1.51 12.71
C ALA A 154 30.15 -0.36 13.32
N THR A 155 29.51 0.79 13.56
CA THR A 155 30.15 1.96 14.20
C THR A 155 30.64 1.62 15.60
N VAL A 156 29.79 1.00 16.42
CA VAL A 156 30.17 0.53 17.77
C VAL A 156 31.30 -0.50 17.70
N GLY A 157 31.25 -1.42 16.72
CA GLY A 157 32.30 -2.41 16.50
C GLY A 157 33.66 -1.76 16.21
N ILE A 158 33.70 -0.75 15.34
CA ILE A 158 34.93 0.00 15.03
C ILE A 158 35.48 0.70 16.27
N ILE A 159 34.61 1.33 17.08
CA ILE A 159 35.00 1.99 18.33
C ILE A 159 35.63 0.98 19.29
N ILE A 160 34.97 -0.16 19.52
CA ILE A 160 35.48 -1.22 20.40
C ILE A 160 36.84 -1.73 19.91
N LEU A 161 36.98 -1.96 18.61
CA LEU A 161 38.23 -2.45 18.01
C LEU A 161 39.35 -1.41 18.15
N GLY A 162 39.05 -0.12 17.96
CA GLY A 162 39.99 0.98 18.20
C GLY A 162 40.49 1.01 19.65
N PHE A 163 39.56 0.98 20.63
CA PHE A 163 39.92 0.90 22.05
C PHE A 163 40.74 -0.34 22.37
N TRP A 164 40.40 -1.48 21.79
CA TRP A 164 41.15 -2.72 21.98
C TRP A 164 42.59 -2.60 21.48
N LEU A 165 42.78 -2.03 20.29
CA LEU A 165 44.12 -1.80 19.74
C LEU A 165 44.93 -0.82 20.58
N ASP A 166 44.32 0.24 21.11
CA ASP A 166 45.00 1.20 22.00
C ASP A 166 45.40 0.55 23.33
N ILE A 167 44.54 -0.29 23.91
CA ILE A 167 44.85 -1.03 25.13
C ILE A 167 46.03 -1.98 24.89
N VAL A 168 45.98 -2.78 23.82
CA VAL A 168 47.04 -3.75 23.52
C VAL A 168 48.35 -3.04 23.16
N ASN A 169 48.32 -2.00 22.33
CA ASN A 169 49.54 -1.33 21.90
C ASN A 169 50.13 -0.40 22.98
N GLY A 170 49.29 0.27 23.76
CA GLY A 170 49.71 1.18 24.82
C GLY A 170 50.06 0.44 26.11
N LEU A 171 49.05 -0.17 26.73
CA LEU A 171 49.19 -0.77 28.06
C LEU A 171 50.00 -2.06 28.04
N MET A 172 49.81 -2.94 27.06
CA MET A 172 50.51 -4.23 27.07
C MET A 172 52.03 -4.05 26.85
N LYS A 173 52.43 -3.20 25.89
CA LYS A 173 53.85 -2.93 25.63
C LYS A 173 54.55 -2.26 26.82
N THR A 174 53.92 -1.24 27.41
CA THR A 174 54.48 -0.57 28.59
C THR A 174 54.51 -1.51 29.79
N SER A 175 53.48 -2.34 29.99
CA SER A 175 53.48 -3.35 31.06
C SER A 175 54.62 -4.33 30.91
N ILE A 176 54.87 -4.87 29.71
CA ILE A 176 55.99 -5.79 29.46
C ILE A 176 57.32 -5.13 29.81
N VAL A 177 57.56 -3.89 29.36
CA VAL A 177 58.80 -3.16 29.66
C VAL A 177 58.98 -2.94 31.17
N VAL A 178 57.93 -2.54 31.88
CA VAL A 178 58.00 -2.33 33.34
C VAL A 178 58.21 -3.65 34.08
N PHE A 179 57.61 -4.75 33.62
CA PHE A 179 57.84 -6.07 34.20
C PHE A 179 59.28 -6.54 33.97
N ASP A 180 59.84 -6.39 32.76
CA ASP A 180 61.23 -6.73 32.46
C ASP A 180 62.22 -5.89 33.30
N ASP A 181 62.01 -4.57 33.36
CA ASP A 181 62.85 -3.67 34.19
C ASP A 181 62.72 -3.98 35.69
N GLY A 182 61.51 -4.29 36.15
CA GLY A 182 61.24 -4.68 37.54
C GLY A 182 61.93 -5.99 37.90
N PHE A 183 61.87 -6.99 37.01
CA PHE A 183 62.53 -8.28 37.20
C PHE A 183 64.05 -8.13 37.17
N GLY A 184 64.58 -7.30 36.26
CA GLY A 184 66.01 -6.99 36.19
C GLY A 184 66.53 -6.31 37.46
N LYS A 185 65.80 -5.33 38.01
CA LYS A 185 66.16 -4.68 39.28
C LYS A 185 66.09 -5.64 40.47
N LEU A 186 65.09 -6.51 40.50
CA LEU A 186 64.94 -7.51 41.57
C LEU A 186 66.03 -8.57 41.50
N ALA A 187 66.41 -9.00 40.30
CA ALA A 187 67.54 -9.92 40.08
C ALA A 187 68.87 -9.30 40.51
N ASN A 188 69.14 -8.04 40.14
CA ASN A 188 70.36 -7.33 40.57
C ASN A 188 70.40 -7.13 42.08
N TRP A 189 69.28 -6.74 42.71
CA TRP A 189 69.20 -6.61 44.16
C TRP A 189 69.43 -7.95 44.88
N LEU A 190 68.87 -9.05 44.36
CA LEU A 190 69.13 -10.39 44.89
C LEU A 190 70.60 -10.79 44.73
N ALA A 191 71.21 -10.50 43.58
CA ALA A 191 72.63 -10.78 43.34
C ALA A 191 73.53 -10.05 44.34
N GLU A 192 73.34 -8.73 44.52
CA GLU A 192 74.06 -7.92 45.50
C GLU A 192 73.87 -8.44 46.93
N ARG A 193 72.68 -8.97 47.26
CA ARG A 193 72.37 -9.47 48.61
C ARG A 193 73.00 -10.84 48.89
N ILE A 194 73.21 -11.66 47.86
CA ILE A 194 73.75 -13.02 47.97
C ILE A 194 75.29 -13.04 47.82
N GLY A 195 75.91 -11.90 47.49
CA GLY A 195 77.36 -11.72 47.52
C GLY A 195 78.08 -12.08 46.22
N PHE A 196 77.41 -11.90 45.08
CA PHE A 196 78.02 -11.83 43.76
C PHE A 196 78.00 -10.38 43.25
#